data_AF-A0A840DX17-F1
#
_entry.id   AF-A0A840DX17-F1
#
_cell.length_a   1.000
_cell.length_b   1.000
_cell.length_c   1.000
_cell.angle_alpha   90.00
_cell.angle_beta   90.00
_cell.angle_gamma   90.00
#
_symmetry.space_group_name_H-M   'P 1'
#
loop_
_entity.id
_entity.type
_entity.pdbx_description
1 polymer ?
#
loop_
_entity_poly.entity_id
_entity_poly.type
_entity_poly.pdbx_seq_one_letter_code
_entity_poly.pdbx_strand_id
1 'polypeptide(L)' 'MAFFPFSIADIDDPECIRVVLYSTGRMGHAPLNALLKKVYEDITKLSERMDALEKKLNIQDLSNVE' A
#
# COMPACT_ATOMS: atom_id res chain seq x y z
N MET A 1 -28.16 2.44 17.21
CA MET A 1 -26.77 2.12 17.62
C MET A 1 -25.92 3.34 17.30
N ALA A 2 -25.33 4.01 18.28
CA ALA A 2 -24.43 5.14 18.04
C ALA A 2 -23.00 4.59 17.90
N PHE A 3 -22.35 4.88 16.77
CA PHE A 3 -20.94 4.54 16.53
C PHE A 3 -20.07 5.67 17.08
N PHE A 4 -19.51 5.46 18.27
CA PHE A 4 -18.46 6.33 18.78
C PHE A 4 -17.18 6.09 17.96
N PRO A 5 -16.41 7.13 17.61
CA PRO A 5 -15.09 6.92 17.03
C PRO A 5 -14.20 6.32 18.11
N PHE A 6 -13.93 5.01 18.02
CA PHE A 6 -12.89 4.37 18.80
C PHE A 6 -11.59 4.44 17.98
N SER A 7 -10.54 5.02 18.55
CA SER A 7 -9.19 4.86 18.00
C SER A 7 -8.74 3.44 18.32
N ILE A 8 -8.41 2.67 17.29
CA ILE A 8 -7.70 1.42 17.47
C ILE A 8 -6.20 1.78 17.56
N ALA A 9 -5.73 2.04 18.77
CA ALA A 9 -4.31 2.13 19.09
C ALA A 9 -3.85 0.78 19.68
N ASP A 10 -2.56 0.46 19.55
CA ASP A 10 -1.95 -0.82 19.95
C ASP A 10 -2.46 -2.06 19.18
N ILE A 11 -2.30 -2.03 17.85
CA ILE A 11 -2.39 -3.25 17.05
C ILE A 11 -0.98 -3.69 16.69
N ASP A 12 -0.38 -4.51 17.56
CA ASP A 12 0.95 -5.07 17.34
C ASP A 12 0.96 -6.08 16.19
N ASP A 13 -0.19 -6.71 15.91
CA ASP A 13 -0.36 -7.68 14.83
C ASP A 13 -1.49 -7.26 13.85
N PRO A 14 -1.15 -6.70 12.67
CA PRO A 14 -2.13 -6.29 11.67
C PRO A 14 -2.93 -7.47 11.07
N GLU A 15 -2.53 -8.73 11.31
CA GLU A 15 -3.33 -9.90 10.95
C GLU A 15 -4.61 -10.03 11.78
N CYS A 16 -4.64 -9.43 12.97
CA CYS A 16 -5.82 -9.41 13.83
C CYS A 16 -6.92 -8.43 13.35
N ILE A 17 -6.60 -7.57 12.38
CA ILE A 17 -7.57 -6.60 11.83
C ILE A 17 -8.37 -7.24 10.70
N ARG A 18 -9.68 -7.34 10.90
CA ARG A 18 -10.63 -7.71 9.84
C ARG A 18 -11.29 -6.47 9.27
N VAL A 19 -11.17 -6.31 7.96
CA VAL A 19 -11.93 -5.33 7.18
C VAL A 19 -13.23 -5.97 6.73
N VAL A 20 -14.33 -5.27 6.95
CA VAL A 20 -15.65 -5.68 6.45
C VAL A 20 -16.02 -4.78 5.29
N LEU A 21 -16.13 -5.37 4.10
CA LEU A 21 -16.57 -4.68 2.89
C LEU A 21 -18.05 -4.97 2.68
N TYR A 22 -18.86 -3.92 2.71
CA TYR A 22 -20.29 -4.02 2.38
C TYR A 22 -20.53 -3.47 0.99
N SER A 23 -21.04 -4.32 0.09
CA SER A 23 -21.45 -3.88 -1.25
C SER A 23 -22.62 -4.71 -1.72
N THR A 24 -23.61 -4.06 -2.35
CA THR A 24 -24.78 -4.72 -2.99
C THR A 24 -25.49 -5.76 -2.13
N GLY A 25 -25.59 -5.50 -0.81
CA GLY A 25 -26.24 -6.41 0.13
C GLY A 25 -25.42 -7.63 0.54
N ARG A 26 -24.13 -7.68 0.14
CA ARG A 26 -23.19 -8.74 0.50
C ARG A 26 -22.12 -8.21 1.44
N MET A 27 -21.80 -9.01 2.46
CA MET A 27 -20.69 -8.78 3.39
C MET A 27 -19.50 -9.64 2.97
N GLY A 28 -18.38 -9.00 2.67
CA GLY A 28 -17.09 -9.66 2.51
C GLY A 28 -16.22 -9.37 3.74
N HIS A 29 -15.65 -10.41 4.34
CA HIS A 29 -14.66 -10.27 5.40
C HIS A 29 -13.29 -10.64 4.84
N ALA A 30 -12.32 -9.73 4.96
CA ALA A 30 -10.94 -10.00 4.59
C ALA A 30 -9.99 -9.51 5.69
N PRO A 31 -8.89 -10.23 5.95
CA PRO A 31 -7.84 -9.71 6.81
C PRO A 31 -7.19 -8.50 6.13
N LEU A 32 -6.92 -7.44 6.89
CA LEU A 32 -6.31 -6.22 6.37
C LEU A 32 -4.97 -6.51 5.68
N ASN A 33 -4.16 -7.39 6.29
CA ASN A 33 -2.86 -7.78 5.75
C ASN A 33 -2.96 -8.31 4.31
N ALA A 34 -3.98 -9.13 4.01
CA ALA A 34 -4.16 -9.66 2.65
C ALA A 34 -4.45 -8.57 1.62
N LEU A 35 -5.16 -7.51 2.01
CA LEU A 35 -5.43 -6.37 1.14
C LEU A 35 -4.17 -5.50 0.95
N LEU A 36 -3.43 -5.27 2.04
CA LEU A 36 -2.26 -4.40 2.02
C LEU A 36 -1.05 -5.05 1.37
N LYS A 37 -0.88 -6.38 1.46
CA LYS A 37 0.27 -7.09 0.90
C LYS A 37 0.46 -6.79 -0.58
N LYS A 38 -0.61 -6.92 -1.37
CA LYS A 38 -0.55 -6.64 -2.81
C LYS A 38 -0.24 -5.17 -3.11
N VAL A 39 -0.82 -4.25 -2.33
CA VAL A 39 -0.55 -2.81 -2.47
C VAL A 39 0.92 -2.50 -2.17
N TYR A 40 1.48 -3.13 -1.14
CA TYR A 40 2.87 -2.94 -0.76
C TYR A 40 3.84 -3.47 -1.83
N GLU A 41 3.55 -4.65 -2.38
CA GLU A 41 4.30 -5.22 -3.52
C GLU A 41 4.26 -4.30 -4.74
N ASP A 42 3.08 -3.79 -5.09
CA ASP A 42 2.87 -2.88 -6.22
C ASP A 42 3.64 -1.54 -6.02
N ILE A 43 3.60 -0.96 -4.81
CA ILE A 43 4.33 0.26 -4.47
C ILE A 43 5.84 0.03 -4.50
N THR A 44 6.32 -1.07 -3.94
CA THR A 44 7.75 -1.41 -3.93
C THR A 44 8.30 -1.52 -5.35
N LYS A 45 7.57 -2.26 -6.21
CA LYS A 45 7.93 -2.40 -7.62
C LYS A 45 7.88 -1.07 -8.38
N LEU A 46 6.96 -0.18 -8.02
CA LEU A 46 6.89 1.17 -8.61
C LEU A 46 8.12 2.00 -8.19
N SER A 47 8.51 1.93 -6.91
CA SER A 47 9.70 2.62 -6.39
C SER A 47 10.96 2.17 -7.12
N GLU A 48 11.19 0.87 -7.27
CA GLU A 48 12.36 0.33 -7.98
C GLU A 48 12.43 0.81 -9.43
N ARG A 49 11.27 0.86 -10.11
CA ARG A 49 11.20 1.38 -11.48
C ARG A 49 11.53 2.87 -11.54
N MET A 50 11.09 3.64 -10.55
CA MET A 50 11.36 5.06 -10.44
C MET A 50 12.85 5.32 -10.19
N ASP A 51 13.47 4.58 -9.28
CA ASP A 51 14.92 4.65 -9.02
C ASP A 51 15.74 4.29 -10.26
N ALA A 52 15.30 3.27 -11.01
CA ALA A 52 15.95 2.88 -12.25
C ALA A 52 15.80 3.95 -13.36
N LEU A 53 14.67 4.66 -13.40
CA LEU A 53 14.44 5.77 -14.31
C LEU A 53 15.31 6.98 -13.93
N GLU A 54 15.36 7.34 -12.65
CA GLU A 54 16.17 8.44 -12.14
C GLU A 54 17.67 8.23 -12.42
N LYS A 55 18.17 7.01 -12.21
CA LYS A 55 19.56 6.65 -12.57
C LYS A 55 19.83 6.81 -14.07
N LYS A 56 18.89 6.41 -14.94
CA LYS A 56 19.04 6.56 -16.40
C LYS A 56 19.05 8.02 -16.84
N LEU A 57 18.19 8.85 -16.24
CA LEU A 57 18.15 10.29 -16.48
C LEU A 57 19.48 10.96 -16.07
N ASN A 58 19.99 10.67 -14.86
CA ASN A 58 21.27 11.22 -14.41
C ASN A 58 22.45 10.82 -15.32
N ILE A 59 22.46 9.58 -15.85
CA ILE A 59 23.50 9.14 -16.80
C ILE A 59 23.37 9.89 -18.14
N GLN A 60 22.15 10.13 -18.62
CA GLN A 60 21.93 10.89 -19.86
C GLN A 60 22.37 12.36 -19.74
N ASP A 61 22.09 13.00 -18.60
CA ASP A 61 22.55 14.37 -18.34
C ASP A 61 24.09 14.47 -18.31
N LEU A 62 24.78 13.48 -17.75
CA LEU A 62 26.25 13.43 -17.75
C LEU A 62 26.83 13.22 -19.16
N SER A 63 26.18 12.44 -20.02
CA SER A 63 26.63 12.20 -21.41
C SER A 63 26.40 13.38 -22.36
N ASN A 64 25.55 14.35 -21.99
CA ASN A 64 25.27 15.53 -22.82
C ASN A 64 26.18 16.73 -22.50
N VAL A 65 27.08 16.60 -21.53
CA VAL A 65 28.02 17.66 -21.10
C VAL A 65 29.42 17.46 -21.68
N GLU A 66 29.70 16.34 -22.35
CA GLU A 66 30.94 16.07 -23.10
C GLU A 66 30.86 16.49 -24.58
#